data_AF-A0A952RVE8-F1
#
_entry.id   AF-A0A952RVE8-F1
#
_cell.length_a   1.000
_cell.length_b   1.000
_cell.length_c   1.000
_cell.angle_alpha   90.00
_cell.angle_beta   90.00
_cell.angle_gamma   90.00
#
_symmetry.space_group_name_H-M   'P 1'
#
loop_
_entity.id
_entity.type
_entity.pdbx_description
1 polymer ?
#
loop_
_entity_poly.entity_id
_entity_poly.type
_entity_poly.pdbx_seq_one_letter_code
_entity_poly.pdbx_strand_id
1 'polypeptide(L)'
;MERLRKFRLALLVVLLVSSATVAGAYFGYELAGVEGSSFRVFHSRFDYIAQQVTLVCFCTGIWAMMTLLERQLFWLSQVVSSFVIVFTSINVWKLFAQMTFSFSTEDALASIDTRFLPWMYISLGSWIALVIFQAVTVALRVFKRTND
;
A
#
# COMPACT_ATOMS: atom_id res chain seq x y z
N MET A 1 -25.97 -2.00 -2.54
CA MET A 1 -24.91 -2.79 -1.86
C MET A 1 -23.98 -3.50 -2.87
N GLU A 2 -24.51 -4.23 -3.87
CA GLU A 2 -23.66 -5.02 -4.78
C GLU A 2 -22.75 -4.20 -5.71
N ARG A 3 -23.24 -3.08 -6.26
CA ARG A 3 -22.43 -2.15 -7.08
C ARG A 3 -21.23 -1.59 -6.31
N LEU A 4 -21.45 -1.18 -5.05
CA LEU A 4 -20.40 -0.68 -4.16
C LEU A 4 -19.34 -1.75 -3.85
N ARG A 5 -19.76 -3.00 -3.68
CA ARG A 5 -18.85 -4.15 -3.48
C ARG A 5 -17.98 -4.41 -4.70
N LYS A 6 -18.56 -4.40 -5.91
CA LYS A 6 -17.83 -4.58 -7.17
C LYS A 6 -16.84 -3.43 -7.41
N PHE A 7 -17.26 -2.19 -7.17
CA PHE A 7 -16.40 -1.01 -7.27
C PHE A 7 -15.20 -1.10 -6.30
N ARG A 8 -15.45 -1.47 -5.04
CA ARG A 8 -14.37 -1.66 -4.05
C ARG A 8 -13.40 -2.76 -4.45
N LEU A 9 -13.90 -3.89 -4.97
CA LEU A 9 -13.05 -4.99 -5.40
C LEU A 9 -12.19 -4.58 -6.60
N ALA A 10 -12.74 -3.84 -7.56
CA ALA A 10 -11.98 -3.29 -8.68
C ALA A 10 -10.86 -2.35 -8.22
N LEU A 11 -11.17 -1.44 -7.28
CA LEU A 11 -10.17 -0.55 -6.66
C LEU A 11 -9.06 -1.34 -5.97
N LEU A 12 -9.42 -2.34 -5.17
CA LEU A 12 -8.45 -3.20 -4.48
C LEU A 12 -7.56 -3.96 -5.47
N VAL A 13 -8.11 -4.44 -6.59
CA VAL A 13 -7.34 -5.14 -7.63
C VAL A 13 -6.34 -4.19 -8.30
N VAL A 14 -6.78 -2.99 -8.69
CA VAL A 14 -5.88 -1.98 -9.29
C VAL A 14 -4.73 -1.64 -8.34
N LEU A 15 -5.03 -1.53 -7.04
CA LEU A 15 -4.04 -1.21 -6.02
C LEU A 15 -3.11 -2.39 -5.69
N LEU A 16 -3.61 -3.61 -5.76
CA LEU A 16 -2.79 -4.81 -5.65
C LEU A 16 -1.80 -4.87 -6.81
N VAL A 17 -2.26 -4.64 -8.04
CA VAL A 17 -1.42 -4.60 -9.23
C VAL A 17 -0.39 -3.48 -9.12
N SER A 18 -0.79 -2.27 -8.71
CA SER A 18 0.15 -1.16 -8.54
C SER A 18 1.23 -1.47 -7.49
N SER A 19 0.83 -2.06 -6.36
CA SER A 19 1.76 -2.46 -5.29
C SER A 19 2.70 -3.57 -5.76
N ALA A 20 2.19 -4.54 -6.52
CA ALA A 20 2.98 -5.63 -7.10
C ALA A 20 3.95 -5.13 -8.16
N THR A 21 3.57 -4.15 -8.99
CA THR A 21 4.49 -3.54 -9.97
C THR A 21 5.61 -2.75 -9.29
N VAL A 22 5.32 -2.03 -8.21
CA VAL A 22 6.35 -1.31 -7.44
C VAL A 22 7.31 -2.30 -6.76
N ALA A 23 6.77 -3.37 -6.16
CA ALA A 23 7.58 -4.44 -5.57
C ALA A 23 8.41 -5.19 -6.62
N GLY A 24 7.84 -5.48 -7.79
CA GLY A 24 8.52 -6.17 -8.89
C GLY A 24 9.62 -5.32 -9.52
N ALA A 25 9.38 -4.01 -9.70
CA ALA A 25 10.43 -3.09 -10.13
C ALA A 25 11.60 -3.09 -9.15
N TYR A 26 11.32 -3.09 -7.84
CA TYR A 26 12.33 -3.20 -6.79
C TYR A 26 13.19 -4.47 -6.92
N PHE A 27 12.58 -5.67 -6.96
CA PHE A 27 13.34 -6.92 -7.06
C PHE A 27 14.12 -7.00 -8.38
N GLY A 28 13.61 -6.39 -9.46
CA GLY A 28 14.32 -6.24 -10.72
C GLY A 28 15.60 -5.39 -10.59
N TYR A 29 15.56 -4.29 -9.84
CA TYR A 29 16.74 -3.46 -9.57
C TYR A 29 17.77 -4.17 -8.69
N GLU A 30 17.33 -4.94 -7.69
CA GLU A 30 18.20 -5.72 -6.81
C GLU A 30 18.93 -6.85 -7.58
N LEU A 31 18.21 -7.56 -8.47
CA LEU A 31 18.77 -8.62 -9.31
C LEU A 31 19.72 -8.11 -10.41
N ALA A 32 19.55 -6.86 -10.84
CA ALA A 32 20.36 -6.25 -11.90
C ALA A 32 21.75 -5.76 -11.44
N GLY A 33 22.05 -5.80 -10.13
CA GLY A 33 23.41 -5.58 -9.61
C GLY A 33 24.06 -4.26 -10.02
N VAL A 34 23.33 -3.13 -10.00
CA VAL A 34 23.87 -1.85 -10.43
C VAL A 34 24.84 -1.29 -9.38
N GLU A 35 26.13 -1.57 -9.55
CA GLU A 35 27.28 -1.16 -8.71
C GLU A 35 27.61 0.35 -8.78
N GLY A 36 26.61 1.24 -8.76
CA GLY A 36 26.83 2.68 -8.67
C GLY A 36 27.17 3.11 -7.24
N SER A 37 28.33 3.72 -7.01
CA SER A 37 28.82 4.12 -5.67
C SER A 37 27.96 5.16 -4.92
N SER A 38 27.01 5.82 -5.60
CA SER A 38 25.97 6.68 -4.99
C SER A 38 24.76 5.89 -4.44
N PHE A 39 24.70 4.58 -4.69
CA PHE A 39 23.58 3.69 -4.33
C PHE A 39 23.69 3.08 -2.93
N ARG A 40 24.78 3.28 -2.17
CA ARG A 40 24.99 2.64 -0.85
C ARG A 40 24.10 3.21 0.27
N VAL A 41 23.87 4.53 0.30
CA VAL A 41 22.91 5.13 1.24
C VAL A 41 21.48 4.75 0.84
N PHE A 42 21.24 4.62 -0.47
CA PHE A 42 20.00 4.13 -1.05
C PHE A 42 19.68 2.68 -0.67
N HIS A 43 20.63 1.74 -0.81
CA HIS A 43 20.44 0.32 -0.46
C HIS A 43 20.03 0.13 1.00
N SER A 44 20.64 0.85 1.94
CA SER A 44 20.35 0.67 3.38
C SER A 44 18.90 0.98 3.78
N ARG A 45 18.19 1.82 3.01
CA ARG A 45 16.80 2.22 3.26
C ARG A 45 15.82 1.62 2.26
N PHE A 46 16.30 1.16 1.10
CA PHE A 46 15.49 0.55 0.05
C PHE A 46 14.91 -0.80 0.47
N ASP A 47 15.65 -1.63 1.21
CA ASP A 47 15.16 -2.92 1.72
C ASP A 47 13.95 -2.73 2.66
N TYR A 48 14.01 -1.69 3.51
CA TYR A 48 12.90 -1.35 4.39
C TYR A 48 11.70 -0.86 3.58
N ILE A 49 11.90 0.01 2.60
CA ILE A 49 10.83 0.49 1.71
C ILE A 49 10.17 -0.69 0.99
N ALA A 50 10.95 -1.62 0.44
CA ALA A 50 10.44 -2.80 -0.24
C ALA A 50 9.67 -3.75 0.68
N GLN A 51 10.17 -3.97 1.90
CA GLN A 51 9.46 -4.74 2.92
C GLN A 51 8.10 -4.10 3.24
N GLN A 52 8.05 -2.77 3.38
CA GLN A 52 6.81 -2.04 3.65
C GLN A 52 5.84 -2.11 2.46
N VAL A 53 6.31 -1.97 1.22
CA VAL A 53 5.47 -2.12 0.00
C VAL A 53 4.91 -3.55 -0.10
N THR A 54 5.73 -4.56 0.19
CA THR A 54 5.30 -5.96 0.21
C THR A 54 4.22 -6.19 1.28
N LEU A 55 4.38 -5.61 2.46
CA LEU A 55 3.37 -5.67 3.52
C LEU A 55 2.06 -4.97 3.12
N VAL A 56 2.12 -3.82 2.43
CA VAL A 56 0.94 -3.14 1.90
C VAL A 56 0.24 -4.00 0.83
N CYS A 57 1.02 -4.66 -0.05
CA CYS A 57 0.51 -5.61 -1.03
C CYS A 57 -0.20 -6.82 -0.37
N PHE A 58 0.40 -7.37 0.69
CA PHE A 58 -0.20 -8.45 1.45
C PHE A 58 -1.52 -8.01 2.13
N CYS A 59 -1.54 -6.84 2.75
CA CYS A 59 -2.74 -6.29 3.40
C CYS A 59 -3.87 -6.01 2.41
N THR A 60 -3.56 -5.52 1.21
CA THR A 60 -4.54 -5.34 0.14
C THR A 60 -5.13 -6.66 -0.35
N GLY A 61 -4.32 -7.71 -0.42
CA GLY A 61 -4.78 -9.08 -0.65
C GLY A 61 -5.75 -9.58 0.42
N ILE A 62 -5.44 -9.35 1.70
CA ILE A 62 -6.33 -9.71 2.82
C ILE A 62 -7.67 -8.95 2.70
N TRP A 63 -7.65 -7.65 2.39
CA TRP A 63 -8.89 -6.89 2.20
C TRP A 63 -9.73 -7.40 1.03
N ALA A 64 -9.11 -7.86 -0.06
CA ALA A 64 -9.82 -8.49 -1.16
C ALA A 64 -10.51 -9.79 -0.70
N MET A 65 -9.80 -10.65 0.04
CA MET A 65 -10.39 -11.88 0.60
C MET A 65 -11.52 -11.59 1.61
N MET A 66 -11.33 -10.63 2.52
CA MET A 66 -12.38 -10.23 3.47
C MET A 66 -13.61 -9.66 2.75
N THR A 67 -13.41 -8.94 1.64
CA THR A 67 -14.52 -8.46 0.79
C THR A 67 -15.31 -9.61 0.19
N LEU A 68 -14.68 -10.73 -0.13
CA LEU A 68 -15.33 -11.92 -0.71
C LEU A 68 -16.09 -12.72 0.36
N LEU A 69 -15.53 -12.85 1.57
CA LEU A 69 -16.09 -13.63 2.69
C LEU A 69 -17.12 -12.87 3.54
N GLU A 70 -17.28 -11.57 3.29
CA GLU A 70 -18.10 -10.65 4.10
C GLU A 70 -19.54 -11.11 4.38
N ARG A 71 -20.16 -11.86 3.46
CA ARG A 71 -21.54 -12.36 3.63
C ARG A 71 -21.64 -13.50 4.64
N GLN A 72 -20.60 -14.31 4.79
CA GLN A 72 -20.61 -15.51 5.63
C GLN A 72 -20.09 -15.21 7.04
N LEU A 73 -19.11 -14.31 7.16
CA LEU A 73 -18.38 -14.06 8.41
C LEU A 73 -18.33 -12.57 8.73
N PHE A 74 -19.50 -11.94 8.89
CA PHE A 74 -19.59 -10.47 9.04
C PHE A 74 -18.72 -9.95 10.20
N TRP A 75 -18.92 -10.43 11.43
CA TRP A 75 -18.18 -9.95 12.61
C TRP A 75 -16.68 -10.18 12.50
N LEU A 76 -16.26 -11.37 12.08
CA LEU A 76 -14.85 -11.69 11.87
C LEU A 76 -14.24 -10.79 10.78
N SER A 77 -14.96 -10.57 9.67
CA SER A 77 -14.48 -9.72 8.57
C SER A 77 -14.30 -8.26 9.00
N GLN A 78 -15.13 -7.74 9.92
CA GLN A 78 -14.98 -6.38 10.46
C GLN A 78 -13.77 -6.29 11.39
N VAL A 79 -13.61 -7.23 12.31
CA VAL A 79 -12.47 -7.26 13.24
C VAL A 79 -11.15 -7.36 12.48
N VAL A 80 -11.07 -8.29 11.52
CA VAL A 80 -9.88 -8.46 10.68
C VAL A 80 -9.64 -7.22 9.82
N SER A 81 -10.69 -6.64 9.20
CA SER A 81 -10.53 -5.43 8.39
C SER A 81 -10.01 -4.25 9.22
N SER A 82 -10.54 -4.05 10.43
CA SER A 82 -10.08 -3.00 11.36
C SER A 82 -8.62 -3.19 11.76
N PHE A 83 -8.21 -4.42 12.09
CA PHE A 83 -6.81 -4.71 12.40
C PHE A 83 -5.89 -4.42 11.20
N VAL A 84 -6.29 -4.85 10.00
CA VAL A 84 -5.54 -4.61 8.76
C VAL A 84 -5.50 -3.12 8.41
N ILE A 85 -6.55 -2.34 8.70
CA ILE A 85 -6.54 -0.87 8.56
C ILE A 85 -5.49 -0.24 9.45
N VAL A 86 -5.48 -0.54 10.74
CA VAL A 86 -4.48 0.01 11.66
C VAL A 86 -3.07 -0.39 11.22
N PHE A 87 -2.84 -1.66 10.91
CA PHE A 87 -1.54 -2.16 10.48
C PHE A 87 -1.08 -1.50 9.18
N THR A 88 -1.93 -1.43 8.15
CA THR A 88 -1.58 -0.81 6.87
C THR A 88 -1.33 0.68 7.04
N SER A 89 -2.10 1.37 7.90
CA SER A 89 -1.91 2.80 8.19
C SER A 89 -0.52 3.09 8.75
N ILE A 90 -0.05 2.25 9.68
CA ILE A 90 1.30 2.38 10.27
C ILE A 90 2.37 2.19 9.20
N ASN A 91 2.23 1.19 8.32
CA ASN A 91 3.23 0.92 7.28
C ASN A 91 3.24 2.02 6.20
N VAL A 92 2.07 2.51 5.79
CA VAL A 92 1.93 3.63 4.85
C VAL A 92 2.49 4.93 5.45
N TRP A 93 2.27 5.18 6.74
CA TRP A 93 2.87 6.34 7.43
C TRP A 93 4.40 6.26 7.47
N LYS A 94 4.95 5.08 7.77
CA LYS A 94 6.39 4.85 7.75
C LYS A 94 6.99 5.07 6.36
N LEU A 95 6.33 4.55 5.31
CA LEU A 95 6.70 4.80 3.92
C LEU A 95 6.67 6.29 3.58
N PHE A 96 5.62 7.00 4.00
CA PHE A 96 5.51 8.44 3.79
C PHE A 96 6.63 9.22 4.46
N ALA A 97 6.92 8.91 5.73
CA ALA A 97 8.03 9.55 6.45
C ALA A 97 9.37 9.29 5.73
N GLN A 98 9.63 8.05 5.31
CA GLN A 98 10.86 7.70 4.61
C GLN A 98 10.98 8.40 3.24
N MET A 99 9.90 8.48 2.48
CA MET A 99 9.85 9.15 1.17
C MET A 99 9.90 10.68 1.25
N THR A 100 9.52 11.28 2.37
CA THR A 100 9.54 12.74 2.52
C THR A 100 10.87 13.23 3.09
N PHE A 101 11.45 12.49 4.05
CA PHE A 101 12.69 12.89 4.72
C PHE A 101 13.97 12.35 4.08
N SER A 102 13.91 11.32 3.22
CA SER A 102 15.12 10.74 2.61
C SER A 102 15.50 11.37 1.26
N PHE A 103 14.62 12.19 0.67
CA PHE A 103 14.81 12.77 -0.67
C PHE A 103 15.07 14.28 -0.65
N SER A 104 15.28 14.89 0.54
CA SER A 104 15.53 16.33 0.70
C SER A 104 16.97 16.78 0.39
N THR A 105 17.84 15.87 -0.09
CA THR A 105 19.24 16.16 -0.43
C THR A 105 19.46 15.94 -1.92
N GLU A 106 20.06 16.94 -2.58
CA GLU A 106 20.27 17.11 -4.02
C GLU A 106 20.83 15.88 -4.77
N ASP A 107 21.47 14.93 -4.07
CA ASP A 107 22.03 13.69 -4.64
C ASP A 107 20.99 12.64 -5.11
N ALA A 108 19.76 12.70 -4.59
CA ALA A 108 18.70 11.75 -4.94
C ALA A 108 18.08 12.02 -6.32
N LEU A 109 18.12 13.29 -6.77
CA LEU A 109 17.57 13.72 -8.06
C LEU A 109 18.49 13.34 -9.24
N ALA A 110 19.78 13.17 -8.99
CA ALA A 110 20.77 12.86 -10.03
C ALA A 110 20.97 11.36 -10.29
N SER A 111 20.61 10.49 -9.33
CA SER A 111 20.96 9.05 -9.38
C SER A 111 19.78 8.09 -9.49
N ILE A 112 18.55 8.54 -9.23
CA ILE A 112 17.36 7.69 -9.32
C ILE A 112 16.66 7.96 -10.62
N ASP A 113 16.55 6.89 -11.40
CA ASP A 113 15.79 6.81 -12.64
C ASP A 113 14.51 7.64 -12.54
N THR A 114 14.43 8.70 -13.34
CA THR A 114 13.40 9.78 -13.36
C THR A 114 11.94 9.30 -13.33
N ARG A 115 11.72 8.00 -13.49
CA ARG A 115 10.43 7.33 -13.52
C ARG A 115 10.05 6.68 -12.17
N PHE A 116 10.97 6.13 -11.40
CA PHE A 116 10.62 5.38 -10.18
C PHE A 116 10.05 6.28 -9.08
N LEU A 117 10.66 7.44 -8.87
CA LEU A 117 10.27 8.36 -7.78
C LEU A 117 8.85 8.91 -7.95
N PRO A 118 8.44 9.42 -9.13
CA PRO A 118 7.06 9.86 -9.35
C PRO A 118 6.04 8.72 -9.19
N TRP A 119 6.34 7.52 -9.71
CA TRP A 119 5.48 6.34 -9.56
C TRP A 119 5.29 5.94 -8.09
N MET A 120 6.33 6.07 -7.28
CA MET A 120 6.27 5.79 -5.84
C MET A 120 5.40 6.81 -5.09
N TYR A 121 5.49 8.11 -5.40
CA TYR A 121 4.61 9.13 -4.81
C TYR A 121 3.14 8.94 -5.21
N ILE A 122 2.87 8.62 -6.48
CA ILE A 122 1.51 8.31 -6.97
C ILE A 122 0.96 7.08 -6.24
N SER A 123 1.78 6.04 -6.10
CA SER A 123 1.40 4.82 -5.39
C SER A 123 1.13 5.09 -3.91
N LEU A 124 1.96 5.90 -3.26
CA LEU A 124 1.79 6.30 -1.87
C LEU A 124 0.49 7.08 -1.63
N GLY A 125 0.19 8.07 -2.48
CA GLY A 125 -1.09 8.80 -2.43
C GLY A 125 -2.29 7.87 -2.61
N SER A 126 -2.17 6.89 -3.51
CA SER A 126 -3.20 5.87 -3.76
C SER A 126 -3.39 4.93 -2.57
N TRP A 127 -2.31 4.53 -1.88
CA TRP A 127 -2.38 3.73 -0.66
C TRP A 127 -3.02 4.48 0.51
N ILE A 128 -2.70 5.78 0.68
CA ILE A 128 -3.34 6.62 1.70
C ILE A 128 -4.84 6.73 1.44
N ALA A 129 -5.23 7.05 0.21
CA ALA A 129 -6.64 7.14 -0.18
C ALA A 129 -7.38 5.82 0.06
N LEU A 130 -6.74 4.69 -0.21
CA LEU A 130 -7.29 3.37 0.07
C LEU A 130 -7.55 3.13 1.55
N VAL A 131 -6.58 3.42 2.42
CA VAL A 131 -6.71 3.27 3.87
C VAL A 131 -7.91 4.06 4.38
N ILE A 132 -8.03 5.33 3.96
CA ILE A 132 -9.16 6.20 4.33
C ILE A 132 -10.48 5.60 3.82
N PHE A 133 -10.52 5.17 2.56
CA PHE A 133 -11.72 4.58 1.98
C PHE A 133 -12.16 3.30 2.68
N GLN A 134 -11.22 2.43 3.09
CA GLN A 134 -11.54 1.21 3.85
C GLN A 134 -12.04 1.53 5.25
N ALA A 135 -11.44 2.51 5.94
CA ALA A 135 -11.91 2.98 7.24
C ALA A 135 -13.34 3.52 7.18
N VAL A 136 -13.64 4.39 6.21
CA VAL A 136 -15.00 4.91 5.98
C VAL A 136 -15.97 3.78 5.66
N THR A 137 -15.57 2.82 4.83
CA THR A 137 -16.41 1.69 4.44
C THR A 137 -16.76 0.80 5.64
N VAL A 138 -15.80 0.52 6.52
CA VAL A 138 -16.02 -0.22 7.77
C VAL A 138 -16.96 0.56 8.69
N ALA A 139 -16.71 1.86 8.90
CA ALA A 139 -17.54 2.70 9.75
C ALA A 139 -19.01 2.75 9.27
N LEU A 140 -19.24 3.01 7.97
CA LEU A 140 -20.59 3.04 7.39
C LEU A 140 -21.34 1.72 7.56
N ARG A 141 -20.64 0.58 7.55
CA ARG A 141 -21.26 -0.74 7.75
C ARG A 141 -21.68 -0.97 9.18
N VAL A 142 -20.84 -0.57 10.13
CA VAL A 142 -21.17 -0.61 11.56
C VAL A 142 -22.39 0.27 11.81
N PHE A 143 -22.38 1.53 11.37
CA PHE A 143 -23.51 2.44 11.53
C PHE A 143 -24.80 1.92 10.91
N LYS A 144 -24.74 1.37 9.69
CA LYS A 144 -25.92 0.80 9.06
C LYS A 144 -26.50 -0.36 9.86
N ARG A 145 -25.65 -1.28 10.34
CA ARG A 145 -26.08 -2.46 11.10
C ARG A 145 -26.64 -2.11 12.48
N THR A 146 -26.15 -1.05 13.11
CA THR A 146 -26.68 -0.59 14.41
C THR A 146 -28.06 0.06 14.29
N ASN A 147 -28.40 0.58 13.10
CA ASN A 147 -29.70 1.21 12.80
C ASN A 147 -30.73 0.25 12.18
N ASP A 148 -30.33 -0.98 11.81
CA ASP A 148 -31.20 -2.06 11.31
C ASP A 148 -31.57 -3.00 12.48
#